data_AF-A0A960SC00-F1
#
_entry.id   AF-A0A960SC00-F1
#
_cell.length_a   1.000
_cell.length_b   1.000
_cell.length_c   1.000
_cell.angle_alpha   90.00
_cell.angle_beta   90.00
_cell.angle_gamma   90.00
#
_symmetry.space_group_name_H-M   'P 1'
#
loop_
_entity.id
_entity.type
_entity.pdbx_description
1 polymer ?
#
loop_
_entity_poly.entity_id
_entity_poly.type
_entity_poly.pdbx_seq_one_letter_code
_entity_poly.pdbx_strand_id
1 'polypeptide(L)'
;MDPILESQILINRRHFFSKAATGLGAIALGQLVRSDLSASGVSSQFPNFPPKAKRVIYLFQSGAPSQLDLFDWKPALRNRFAADLPDSVRGNQRLTGMTVGQKRFPVAPSIYDFKQHGNSGA
;
A
#
# COMPACT_ATOMS: atom_id res chain seq x y z
N MET A 1 -29.61 -9.32 -53.15
CA MET A 1 -28.34 -9.03 -52.45
C MET A 1 -27.36 -8.56 -53.49
N ASP A 2 -26.75 -7.39 -53.28
CA ASP A 2 -25.74 -6.85 -54.18
C ASP A 2 -24.36 -7.40 -53.75
N PRO A 3 -23.71 -8.27 -54.55
CA PRO A 3 -22.46 -8.92 -54.19
C PRO A 3 -21.29 -7.92 -54.05
N ILE A 4 -21.36 -6.78 -54.75
CA ILE A 4 -20.32 -5.74 -54.67
C ILE A 4 -20.40 -5.06 -53.30
N LEU A 5 -21.62 -4.70 -52.86
CA LEU A 5 -21.85 -4.11 -51.55
C LEU A 5 -21.45 -5.06 -50.41
N GLU A 6 -21.74 -6.35 -50.52
CA GLU A 6 -21.30 -7.35 -49.54
C GLU A 6 -19.78 -7.45 -49.46
N SER A 7 -19.09 -7.49 -50.60
CA SER A 7 -17.62 -7.51 -50.62
C SER A 7 -17.01 -6.27 -49.96
N GLN A 8 -17.60 -5.08 -50.19
CA GLN A 8 -17.14 -3.82 -49.61
C GLN A 8 -17.35 -3.78 -48.09
N ILE A 9 -18.45 -4.35 -47.60
CA ILE A 9 -18.75 -4.49 -46.18
C ILE A 9 -17.78 -5.46 -45.51
N LEU A 10 -17.44 -6.58 -46.16
CA LEU A 10 -16.50 -7.58 -45.63
C LEU A 10 -15.05 -7.10 -45.58
N ILE A 11 -14.62 -6.24 -46.51
CA ILE A 11 -13.25 -5.69 -46.56
C ILE A 11 -13.07 -4.49 -45.61
N ASN A 12 -14.17 -3.85 -45.16
CA ASN A 12 -14.09 -2.67 -44.32
C ASN A 12 -13.62 -3.01 -42.90
N ARG A 13 -12.42 -2.53 -42.53
CA ARG A 13 -11.82 -2.67 -41.19
C ARG A 13 -12.79 -2.28 -40.06
N ARG A 14 -13.56 -1.20 -40.22
CA ARG A 14 -14.53 -0.75 -39.22
C ARG A 14 -15.64 -1.77 -39.01
N HIS A 15 -16.13 -2.38 -40.08
CA HIS A 15 -17.16 -3.41 -40.01
C HIS A 15 -16.61 -4.71 -39.40
N PHE A 16 -15.39 -5.10 -39.80
CA PHE A 16 -14.69 -6.24 -39.21
C PHE A 16 -14.49 -6.07 -37.70
N PHE A 17 -13.94 -4.94 -37.24
CA PHE A 17 -13.72 -4.70 -35.81
C PHE A 17 -15.04 -4.58 -35.04
N SER A 18 -16.08 -3.99 -35.63
CA SER A 18 -17.40 -3.90 -35.02
C SER A 18 -18.03 -5.28 -34.75
N LYS A 19 -17.93 -6.21 -35.72
CA LYS A 19 -18.42 -7.59 -35.53
C LYS A 19 -17.51 -8.43 -34.63
N ALA A 20 -16.20 -8.29 -34.75
CA ALA A 20 -15.23 -9.07 -33.97
C ALA A 20 -15.24 -8.73 -32.48
N ALA A 21 -15.46 -7.46 -32.13
CA ALA A 21 -15.52 -7.00 -30.73
C ALA A 21 -16.64 -7.71 -29.94
N THR A 22 -17.81 -7.88 -30.55
CA THR A 22 -18.94 -8.60 -29.94
C THR A 22 -18.62 -10.07 -29.69
N GLY A 23 -17.91 -10.73 -30.61
CA GLY A 23 -17.49 -12.12 -30.44
C GLY A 23 -16.49 -12.30 -29.28
N LEU A 24 -15.50 -11.42 -29.17
CA LEU A 24 -14.55 -11.43 -28.06
C LEU A 24 -15.24 -11.15 -26.71
N GLY A 25 -16.21 -10.23 -26.68
CA GLY A 25 -17.02 -9.96 -25.49
C GLY A 25 -17.84 -11.16 -25.04
N ALA A 26 -18.46 -11.89 -25.98
CA ALA A 26 -19.21 -13.10 -25.68
C ALA A 26 -18.32 -14.22 -25.12
N ILE A 27 -17.09 -14.38 -25.64
CA ILE A 27 -16.10 -15.33 -25.11
C ILE A 27 -15.69 -14.95 -23.68
N ALA A 28 -15.41 -13.68 -23.42
CA ALA A 28 -15.04 -13.19 -22.09
C ALA A 28 -16.17 -13.37 -21.08
N LEU A 29 -17.42 -13.08 -21.47
CA LEU A 29 -18.60 -13.30 -20.63
C LEU A 29 -18.81 -14.80 -20.35
N GLY A 30 -18.62 -15.65 -21.36
CA GLY A 30 -18.68 -17.11 -21.20
C GLY A 30 -17.62 -17.64 -20.22
N GLN A 31 -16.43 -17.05 -20.17
CA GLN A 31 -15.39 -17.40 -19.19
C GLN A 31 -15.77 -16.96 -17.77
N LEU A 32 -16.30 -15.75 -17.59
CA LEU A 32 -16.74 -15.24 -16.28
C LEU A 32 -17.95 -16.01 -15.73
N VAL A 33 -18.93 -16.28 -16.57
CA VAL A 33 -20.11 -17.08 -16.18
C VAL A 33 -19.72 -18.53 -15.89
N ARG A 34 -18.72 -19.08 -16.59
CA ARG A 34 -18.16 -20.42 -16.29
C ARG A 34 -17.41 -20.46 -14.97
N SER A 35 -16.69 -19.39 -14.58
CA SER A 35 -16.06 -19.35 -13.25
C SER A 35 -17.08 -19.38 -12.12
N ASP A 36 -18.26 -18.79 -12.30
CA ASP A 36 -19.33 -18.81 -11.30
C ASP A 36 -20.14 -20.12 -11.31
N LEU A 37 -20.28 -20.77 -12.47
CA LEU A 37 -20.97 -22.07 -12.61
C LEU A 37 -20.10 -23.28 -12.22
N SER A 38 -18.78 -23.11 -12.09
CA SER A 38 -17.84 -24.15 -11.64
C SER A 38 -17.79 -24.29 -10.11
N ALA A 39 -18.93 -24.10 -9.42
CA ALA A 39 -19.08 -24.36 -7.99
C ALA A 39 -19.25 -25.87 -7.67
N SER A 40 -18.65 -26.75 -8.46
CA SER A 40 -18.57 -28.19 -8.20
C SER A 40 -17.14 -28.54 -7.80
N GLY A 41 -16.88 -28.51 -6.51
CA GLY A 41 -15.66 -29.05 -5.91
C GLY A 41 -14.50 -28.06 -5.86
N VAL A 42 -14.59 -27.06 -4.99
CA VAL A 42 -13.37 -26.56 -4.33
C VAL A 42 -12.89 -27.69 -3.43
N SER A 43 -12.16 -28.64 -4.02
CA SER A 43 -11.30 -29.51 -3.25
C SER A 43 -10.44 -28.61 -2.36
N SER A 44 -10.19 -29.09 -1.15
CA SER A 44 -9.35 -28.49 -0.11
C SER A 44 -7.89 -28.29 -0.53
N GLN A 45 -7.59 -28.06 -1.80
CA GLN A 45 -6.28 -27.67 -2.30
C GLN A 45 -6.14 -26.16 -2.10
N PHE A 46 -5.84 -25.81 -0.86
CA PHE A 46 -4.98 -24.65 -0.58
C PHE A 46 -3.82 -24.70 -1.58
N PRO A 47 -3.49 -23.61 -2.30
CA PRO A 47 -2.48 -23.68 -3.35
C PRO A 47 -1.15 -24.11 -2.73
N ASN A 48 -0.75 -25.36 -2.97
CA ASN A 48 0.51 -25.97 -2.49
C ASN A 48 1.74 -25.45 -3.27
N PHE A 49 1.66 -24.24 -3.83
CA PHE A 49 2.79 -23.60 -4.49
C PHE A 49 3.42 -22.61 -3.50
N PRO A 50 4.76 -22.58 -3.38
CA PRO A 50 5.41 -21.58 -2.56
C PRO A 50 5.04 -20.17 -3.08
N PRO A 51 4.53 -19.28 -2.23
CA PRO A 51 4.10 -17.95 -2.66
C PRO A 51 5.29 -17.17 -3.23
N LYS A 52 5.13 -16.59 -4.43
CA LYS A 52 6.12 -15.68 -5.03
C LYS A 52 5.71 -14.24 -4.72
N ALA A 53 6.48 -13.54 -3.90
CA ALA A 53 6.26 -12.12 -3.66
C ALA A 53 6.52 -11.32 -4.95
N LYS A 54 5.48 -10.63 -5.47
CA LYS A 54 5.59 -9.80 -6.68
C LYS A 54 6.22 -8.43 -6.40
N ARG A 55 6.07 -7.92 -5.18
CA ARG A 55 6.56 -6.61 -4.72
C ARG A 55 6.93 -6.70 -3.25
N VAL A 56 8.05 -6.09 -2.88
CA VAL A 56 8.51 -5.96 -1.49
C VAL A 56 8.59 -4.48 -1.18
N ILE A 57 7.85 -4.02 -0.16
CA ILE A 57 8.01 -2.67 0.38
C ILE A 57 9.04 -2.77 1.50
N TYR A 58 10.24 -2.24 1.27
CA TYR A 58 11.29 -2.19 2.27
C TYR A 58 11.36 -0.78 2.86
N LEU A 59 10.96 -0.65 4.12
CA LEU A 59 11.04 0.61 4.86
C LEU A 59 12.33 0.60 5.69
N PHE A 60 13.35 1.32 5.23
CA PHE A 60 14.58 1.49 5.98
C PHE A 60 14.48 2.69 6.93
N GLN A 61 14.08 2.42 8.17
CA GLN A 61 14.09 3.42 9.24
C GLN A 61 15.45 3.37 9.96
N SER A 62 16.42 4.09 9.39
CA SER A 62 17.77 4.22 9.96
C SER A 62 17.69 4.74 11.40
N GLY A 63 17.93 3.87 12.38
CA GLY A 63 17.91 4.26 13.79
C GLY A 63 16.57 4.13 14.52
N ALA A 64 15.63 3.31 14.01
CA ALA A 64 14.28 3.05 14.55
C ALA A 64 13.21 4.07 14.07
N PRO A 65 11.90 3.78 14.23
CA PRO A 65 10.85 4.74 13.92
C PRO A 65 11.07 6.03 14.73
N SER A 66 10.89 7.19 14.10
CA SER A 66 10.91 8.46 14.81
C SER A 66 9.96 8.38 16.00
N GLN A 67 10.42 8.83 17.17
CA GLN A 67 9.58 8.85 18.39
C GLN A 67 8.31 9.71 18.21
N LEU A 68 8.36 10.67 17.29
CA LEU A 68 7.22 11.51 16.89
C LEU A 68 6.24 10.77 15.97
N ASP A 69 6.70 9.76 15.24
CA ASP A 69 5.92 8.99 14.25
C ASP A 69 5.32 7.71 14.86
N LEU A 70 5.59 7.42 16.13
CA LEU A 70 4.97 6.31 16.85
C LEU A 70 3.58 6.70 17.36
N PHE A 71 2.60 5.80 17.24
CA PHE A 71 1.22 5.93 17.76
C PHE A 71 1.12 5.83 19.29
N ASP A 72 2.13 6.33 20.01
CA ASP A 72 2.16 6.30 21.46
C ASP A 72 1.86 7.69 22.03
N TRP A 73 0.93 7.72 22.99
CA TRP A 73 0.43 8.93 23.62
C TRP A 73 1.42 9.49 24.64
N LYS A 74 2.02 10.64 24.32
CA LYS A 74 3.10 11.25 25.12
C LYS A 74 2.75 12.67 25.63
N PRO A 75 1.74 12.85 26.49
CA PRO A 75 1.33 14.18 26.97
C PRO A 75 2.42 14.92 27.73
N ALA A 76 3.26 14.18 28.46
CA ALA A 76 4.34 14.75 29.27
C ALA A 76 5.39 15.51 28.45
N LEU A 77 5.54 15.22 27.15
CA LEU A 77 6.48 15.95 26.29
C LEU A 77 6.06 17.41 26.07
N ARG A 78 4.76 17.70 26.05
CA ARG A 78 4.25 19.08 25.92
C ARG A 78 4.68 19.92 27.13
N ASN A 79 4.59 19.36 28.33
CA ASN A 79 4.98 20.04 29.57
C ASN A 79 6.50 20.26 29.67
N ARG A 80 7.29 19.50 28.92
CA ARG A 80 8.76 19.57 28.92
C ARG A 80 9.31 20.30 27.69
N PHE A 81 8.46 20.97 26.91
CA PHE A 81 8.90 21.67 25.71
C PHE A 81 10.00 22.67 26.04
N ALA A 82 11.08 22.64 25.25
CA ALA A 82 12.27 23.47 25.38
C ALA A 82 13.10 23.27 26.67
N ALA A 83 12.69 22.37 27.56
CA ALA A 83 13.55 21.91 28.66
C ALA A 83 14.67 21.03 28.08
N ASP A 84 15.86 21.11 28.67
CA ASP A 84 16.99 20.29 28.24
C ASP A 84 16.78 18.82 28.61
N LEU A 85 17.21 17.94 27.73
CA LEU A 85 17.13 16.50 27.89
C LEU A 85 17.88 16.07 29.17
N PRO A 86 17.21 15.38 30.12
CA PRO A 86 17.87 14.92 31.33
C PRO A 86 19.00 13.93 31.03
N ASP A 87 20.10 14.02 31.78
CA ASP A 87 21.25 13.11 31.61
C ASP A 87 20.86 11.63 31.79
N SER A 88 19.87 11.34 32.65
CA SER A 88 19.32 9.98 32.82
C SER A 88 18.78 9.35 31.54
N VAL A 89 18.31 10.15 30.57
CA VAL A 89 17.73 9.65 29.32
C VAL A 89 18.81 9.29 28.30
N ARG A 90 19.87 10.12 28.23
CA ARG A 90 21.00 9.89 27.30
C ARG A 90 22.01 8.89 27.86
N GLY A 91 22.25 8.93 29.18
CA GLY A 91 23.31 8.17 29.83
C GLY A 91 24.64 8.30 29.10
N ASN A 92 25.22 7.16 28.72
CA ASN A 92 26.51 7.05 28.04
C ASN A 92 26.41 6.97 26.50
N GLN A 93 25.24 7.27 25.91
CA GLN A 93 25.08 7.17 24.45
C GLN A 93 25.92 8.21 23.71
N ARG A 94 26.66 7.74 22.70
CA ARG A 94 27.46 8.60 21.81
C ARG A 94 26.54 9.45 20.94
N LEU A 95 26.71 10.76 21.00
CA LEU A 95 26.01 11.69 20.11
C LEU A 95 26.48 11.49 18.66
N THR A 96 25.55 11.60 17.72
CA THR A 96 25.87 11.55 16.29
C THR A 96 26.56 12.85 15.86
N GLY A 97 27.23 12.83 14.71
CA GLY A 97 27.89 14.03 14.17
C GLY A 97 26.95 15.23 13.97
N MET A 98 25.63 15.00 13.85
CA MET A 98 24.64 16.07 13.67
C MET A 98 24.31 16.82 14.96
N THR A 99 24.49 16.19 16.13
CA THR A 99 24.08 16.77 17.42
C THR A 99 25.25 17.00 18.39
N VAL A 100 26.45 16.48 18.10
CA VAL A 100 27.62 16.58 18.98
C VAL A 100 28.05 18.03 19.29
N GLY A 101 27.82 18.97 18.38
CA GLY A 101 28.16 20.39 18.54
C GLY A 101 27.07 21.26 19.15
N GLN A 102 25.92 20.68 19.52
CA GLN A 102 24.81 21.45 20.08
C GLN A 102 25.09 21.82 21.54
N LYS A 103 24.87 23.09 21.91
CA LYS A 103 25.03 23.57 23.29
C LYS A 103 23.96 23.02 24.24
N ARG A 104 22.78 22.72 23.69
CA ARG A 104 21.58 22.29 24.42
C ARG A 104 20.85 21.23 23.61
N PHE A 105 20.16 20.33 24.30
CA PHE A 105 19.35 19.25 23.71
C PHE A 105 17.89 19.42 24.14
N PRO A 106 17.17 20.41 23.59
CA PRO A 106 15.81 20.69 24.03
C PRO A 106 14.85 19.56 23.62
N VAL A 107 13.92 19.23 24.52
CA VAL A 107 12.81 18.31 24.22
C VAL A 107 11.80 19.01 23.30
N ALA A 108 11.45 18.34 22.21
CA ALA A 108 10.43 18.79 21.26
C ALA A 108 9.22 17.81 21.26
N PRO A 109 8.02 18.27 21.65
CA PRO A 109 6.80 17.48 21.48
C PRO A 109 6.38 17.45 20.01
N SER A 110 5.45 16.54 19.68
CA SER A 110 4.77 16.57 18.38
C SER A 110 3.98 17.87 18.22
N ILE A 111 4.02 18.44 17.03
CA ILE A 111 3.20 19.59 16.63
C ILE A 111 1.77 19.19 16.30
N TYR A 112 1.50 17.89 16.15
CA TYR A 112 0.19 17.35 15.80
C TYR A 112 -0.58 16.94 17.05
N ASP A 113 -1.91 17.06 16.98
CA ASP A 113 -2.80 16.55 18.03
C ASP A 113 -2.95 15.04 17.91
N PHE A 114 -2.81 14.37 19.05
CA PHE A 114 -3.00 12.94 19.14
C PHE A 114 -4.48 12.63 19.41
N LYS A 115 -5.03 11.68 18.66
CA LYS A 115 -6.35 11.10 18.90
C LYS A 115 -6.25 9.60 18.72
N GLN A 116 -6.72 8.86 19.71
CA GLN A 116 -6.77 7.41 19.64
C GLN A 116 -7.91 6.99 18.70
N HIS A 117 -7.65 6.05 17.78
CA HIS A 117 -8.62 5.60 16.79
C HIS A 117 -8.68 4.07 16.74
N GLY A 118 -9.87 3.52 16.93
CA GLY A 118 -10.09 2.08 16.95
C GLY A 118 -9.84 1.45 18.33
N ASN A 119 -9.98 0.13 18.41
CA ASN A 119 -9.92 -0.63 19.68
C ASN A 119 -8.51 -1.18 19.97
N SER A 120 -7.53 -0.96 19.11
CA SER A 120 -6.20 -1.56 19.18
C SER A 120 -5.21 -0.83 20.10
N GLY A 121 -5.66 0.15 20.89
CA GLY A 121 -4.79 0.82 21.88
C GLY A 121 -3.72 1.75 21.28
N ALA A 122 -3.84 2.08 19.99
CA ALA A 122 -3.01 3.02 19.24
C ALA A 122 -3.90 4.15 18.67
#